data_AF-A0A942LSF2-F1
#
_entry.id   AF-A0A942LSF2-F1
#
_cell.length_a   1.000
_cell.length_b   1.000
_cell.length_c   1.000
_cell.angle_alpha   90.00
_cell.angle_beta   90.00
_cell.angle_gamma   90.00
#
_symmetry.space_group_name_H-M   'P 1'
#
loop_
_entity.id
_entity.type
_entity.pdbx_description
1 polymer ?
#
loop_
_entity_poly.entity_id
_entity_poly.type
_entity_poly.pdbx_seq_one_letter_code
_entity_poly.pdbx_strand_id
1 'polypeptide(L)'
;MINRLLNFIEANYTDFNTYAVKSGIPLSDLKSWFDGATEPTLQDLVKIYNTGCSLDWLLSGENGMYAFNKAGLTIYKNITEQDNGYYRADFN
;
A
#
# COMPACT_ATOMS: atom_id res chain seq x y z
N MET A 1 -3.74 9.81 8.01
CA MET A 1 -3.91 8.38 7.67
C MET A 1 -4.46 8.19 6.25
N ILE A 2 -5.68 8.66 5.96
CA ILE A 2 -6.38 8.43 4.68
C ILE A 2 -5.53 8.78 3.44
N ASN A 3 -4.93 9.97 3.40
CA ASN A 3 -4.06 10.37 2.29
C ASN A 3 -2.85 9.43 2.09
N ARG A 4 -2.34 8.83 3.17
CA ARG A 4 -1.23 7.86 3.08
C ARG A 4 -1.70 6.51 2.54
N LEU A 5 -2.90 6.06 2.94
CA LEU A 5 -3.49 4.87 2.33
C LEU A 5 -3.73 5.07 0.84
N LEU A 6 -4.25 6.24 0.45
CA LEU A 6 -4.43 6.61 -0.96
C LEU A 6 -3.09 6.54 -1.72
N ASN A 7 -2.06 7.21 -1.21
CA ASN A 7 -0.72 7.20 -1.81
C ASN A 7 -0.15 5.79 -1.94
N PHE A 8 -0.36 4.92 -0.94
CA PHE A 8 0.08 3.53 -1.00
C PHE A 8 -0.65 2.75 -2.09
N ILE A 9 -1.96 2.94 -2.23
CA ILE A 9 -2.76 2.25 -3.25
C ILE A 9 -2.31 2.69 -4.64
N GLU A 10 -2.22 4.00 -4.89
CA GLU A 10 -1.84 4.55 -6.19
C GLU A 10 -0.41 4.16 -6.61
N ALA A 11 0.52 4.07 -5.65
CA ALA A 11 1.90 3.69 -5.94
C ALA A 11 2.08 2.19 -6.25
N ASN A 12 1.20 1.32 -5.75
CA ASN A 12 1.46 -0.13 -5.72
C ASN A 12 0.36 -1.00 -6.34
N TYR A 13 -0.79 -0.41 -6.67
CA TYR A 13 -1.94 -1.11 -7.24
C TYR A 13 -2.48 -0.33 -8.43
N THR A 14 -2.94 -1.06 -9.45
CA THR A 14 -3.47 -0.45 -10.68
C THR A 14 -4.70 0.43 -10.41
N ASP A 15 -5.57 -0.01 -9.50
CA ASP A 15 -6.79 0.68 -9.13
C ASP A 15 -7.32 0.21 -7.76
N PHE A 16 -8.32 0.93 -7.25
CA PHE A 16 -8.98 0.60 -5.98
C PHE A 16 -9.70 -0.75 -5.99
N ASN A 17 -10.19 -1.23 -7.14
CA ASN A 17 -10.87 -2.53 -7.22
C ASN A 17 -9.87 -3.66 -6.99
N THR A 18 -8.70 -3.56 -7.61
CA THR A 18 -7.58 -4.48 -7.45
C THR A 18 -7.14 -4.51 -5.99
N TYR A 19 -7.01 -3.34 -5.36
CA TYR A 19 -6.68 -3.26 -3.95
C TYR A 19 -7.77 -3.87 -3.05
N ALA A 20 -9.06 -3.58 -3.29
CA ALA A 20 -10.19 -4.13 -2.55
C ALA A 20 -10.20 -5.66 -2.58
N VAL A 21 -10.01 -6.24 -3.78
CA VAL A 21 -9.92 -7.70 -3.96
C VAL A 21 -8.71 -8.29 -3.22
N LYS A 22 -7.54 -7.64 -3.30
CA LYS A 22 -6.32 -8.13 -2.65
C LYS A 22 -6.34 -8.03 -1.13
N SER A 23 -6.92 -6.97 -0.60
CA SER A 23 -7.02 -6.71 0.84
C SER A 23 -8.18 -7.46 1.51
N GLY A 24 -9.19 -7.86 0.74
CA GLY A 24 -10.45 -8.38 1.31
C GLY A 24 -11.26 -7.29 2.03
N ILE A 25 -11.03 -6.02 1.68
CA ILE A 25 -11.80 -4.88 2.15
C ILE A 25 -12.82 -4.54 1.06
N PRO A 26 -14.13 -4.50 1.36
CA PRO A 26 -15.13 -4.08 0.40
C PRO A 26 -14.81 -2.70 -0.18
N LEU A 27 -15.01 -2.53 -1.49
CA LEU A 27 -14.79 -1.24 -2.15
C LEU A 27 -15.67 -0.12 -1.56
N SER A 28 -16.88 -0.46 -1.10
CA SER A 28 -17.76 0.46 -0.39
C SER A 28 -17.09 1.05 0.84
N ASP A 29 -16.39 0.22 1.60
CA ASP A 29 -15.79 0.62 2.87
C ASP A 29 -14.60 1.54 2.60
N LEU A 30 -13.78 1.19 1.60
CA LEU A 30 -12.70 2.07 1.12
C LEU A 30 -13.24 3.46 0.73
N LYS A 31 -14.32 3.51 -0.05
CA LYS A 31 -14.96 4.78 -0.43
C LYS A 31 -15.43 5.56 0.79
N SER A 32 -16.11 4.91 1.73
CA SER A 32 -16.56 5.55 2.98
C SER A 32 -15.39 6.10 3.80
N TRP A 33 -14.23 5.44 3.81
CA TRP A 33 -13.03 5.96 4.48
C TRP A 33 -12.44 7.18 3.76
N PHE A 34 -12.38 7.16 2.43
CA PHE A 34 -11.88 8.30 1.64
C PHE A 34 -12.79 9.51 1.70
N ASP A 35 -14.10 9.29 1.84
CA ASP A 35 -15.09 10.34 2.04
C ASP A 35 -15.16 10.83 3.50
N GLY A 36 -14.43 10.20 4.42
CA GLY A 36 -14.43 10.52 5.86
C GLY A 36 -15.73 10.14 6.59
N ALA A 37 -16.57 9.31 5.98
CA ALA A 37 -17.83 8.87 6.55
C ALA A 37 -17.65 7.81 7.66
N THR A 38 -16.63 6.97 7.52
CA THR A 38 -16.29 5.93 8.50
C THR A 38 -14.78 5.82 8.67
N GLU A 39 -14.35 5.22 9.78
CA GLU A 39 -12.94 4.93 10.05
C GLU A 39 -12.68 3.41 9.92
N PRO A 40 -11.47 2.99 9.54
CA PRO A 40 -11.08 1.58 9.50
C PRO A 40 -11.13 0.94 10.89
N THR A 41 -11.60 -0.29 10.97
CA THR A 41 -11.53 -1.08 12.21
C THR A 41 -10.13 -1.67 12.42
N LEU A 42 -9.86 -2.21 13.61
CA LEU A 42 -8.62 -2.96 13.85
C LEU A 42 -8.44 -4.13 12.87
N GLN A 43 -9.53 -4.82 12.52
CA GLN A 43 -9.49 -5.92 11.56
C GLN A 43 -9.09 -5.41 10.16
N ASP A 44 -9.54 -4.22 9.79
CA ASP A 44 -9.16 -3.58 8.53
C ASP A 44 -7.71 -3.16 8.51
N LEU A 45 -7.17 -2.65 9.63
CA LEU A 45 -5.74 -2.37 9.76
C LEU A 45 -4.90 -3.64 9.56
N VAL A 46 -5.33 -4.79 10.08
CA VAL A 46 -4.67 -6.08 9.82
C VAL A 46 -4.71 -6.45 8.34
N LYS A 47 -5.84 -6.25 7.66
CA LYS A 47 -5.96 -6.47 6.21
C LYS A 47 -5.04 -5.54 5.42
N ILE A 48 -4.98 -4.26 5.78
CA ILE A 48 -4.09 -3.27 5.17
C ILE A 48 -2.62 -3.70 5.36
N TYR A 49 -2.23 -4.10 6.56
CA TYR A 49 -0.88 -4.60 6.82
C TYR A 49 -0.53 -5.79 5.90
N ASN A 50 -1.45 -6.74 5.75
CA ASN A 50 -1.25 -7.94 4.93
C ASN A 50 -1.11 -7.64 3.42
N THR A 51 -1.50 -6.45 2.97
CA THR A 51 -1.25 -6.00 1.58
C THR A 51 0.18 -5.51 1.38
N GLY A 52 0.94 -5.29 2.46
CA GLY A 52 2.31 -4.81 2.43
C GLY A 52 2.46 -3.36 2.86
N CYS A 53 1.40 -2.71 3.34
CA CYS A 53 1.45 -1.35 3.88
C CYS A 53 1.92 -1.35 5.33
N SER A 54 2.92 -0.52 5.65
CA SER A 54 3.40 -0.32 7.02
C SER A 54 2.37 0.43 7.85
N LEU A 55 1.96 -0.13 9.01
CA LEU A 55 1.03 0.54 9.92
C LEU A 55 1.67 1.76 10.60
N ASP A 56 2.97 1.71 10.91
CA ASP A 56 3.68 2.85 11.49
C ASP A 56 3.62 4.04 10.52
N TRP A 57 3.94 3.80 9.25
CA TRP A 57 3.87 4.83 8.22
C TRP A 57 2.44 5.28 7.96
N LEU A 58 1.49 4.34 7.89
CA LEU A 58 0.08 4.66 7.67
C LEU A 58 -0.51 5.56 8.77
N LEU A 59 -0.21 5.26 10.04
CA LEU A 59 -0.83 5.90 11.21
C LEU A 59 -0.05 7.12 11.71
N SER A 60 1.27 7.06 11.78
CA SER A 60 2.12 8.15 12.26
C SER A 60 2.83 8.90 11.12
N GLY A 61 3.22 8.20 10.06
CA GLY A 61 4.06 8.75 8.98
C GLY A 61 5.55 8.53 9.21
N GLU A 62 5.89 7.86 10.31
CA GLU A 62 7.23 7.42 10.61
C GLU A 62 7.57 6.13 9.85
N ASN A 63 8.86 5.84 9.73
CA ASN A 63 9.38 4.68 9.01
C ASN A 63 9.02 4.68 7.50
N GLY A 64 9.28 3.56 6.83
CA GLY A 64 9.00 3.38 5.40
C GLY A 64 7.56 2.96 5.12
N MET A 65 7.10 3.24 3.90
CA MET A 65 5.77 2.89 3.38
C MET A 65 5.48 1.38 3.42
N TYR A 66 6.50 0.54 3.24
CA TYR A 66 6.34 -0.90 3.11
C TYR A 66 6.49 -1.63 4.43
N ALA A 67 5.55 -2.52 4.73
CA ALA A 67 5.59 -3.38 5.90
C ALA A 67 6.74 -4.39 5.84
N PHE A 68 7.26 -4.75 7.01
CA PHE A 68 8.21 -5.84 7.16
C PHE A 68 7.50 -7.22 7.16
N ASN A 69 6.79 -7.51 6.07
CA ASN A 69 6.15 -8.79 5.82
C ASN A 69 6.40 -9.23 4.36
N LYS A 70 5.93 -10.43 4.01
CA LYS A 70 6.16 -11.00 2.67
C LYS A 70 5.67 -10.07 1.55
N ALA A 71 4.50 -9.47 1.70
CA ALA A 71 3.92 -8.58 0.68
C ALA A 71 4.73 -7.29 0.53
N GLY A 72 5.01 -6.59 1.64
CA GLY A 72 5.79 -5.35 1.63
C GLY A 72 7.22 -5.55 1.11
N LEU A 73 7.89 -6.64 1.50
CA LEU A 73 9.21 -6.98 0.99
C LEU A 73 9.20 -7.33 -0.51
N THR A 74 8.12 -7.91 -1.02
CA THR A 74 7.98 -8.20 -2.46
C THR A 74 7.81 -6.91 -3.25
N ILE A 75 6.94 -6.01 -2.78
CA ILE A 75 6.72 -4.70 -3.40
C ILE A 75 8.02 -3.89 -3.40
N TYR A 76 8.69 -3.81 -2.25
CA TYR A 76 9.95 -3.08 -2.12
C TYR A 76 11.03 -3.60 -3.08
N LYS A 77 11.20 -4.92 -3.17
CA LYS A 77 12.16 -5.53 -4.10
C LYS A 77 11.85 -5.18 -5.54
N ASN A 78 10.59 -5.34 -5.97
CA ASN A 78 10.18 -5.05 -7.35
C ASN A 78 10.49 -3.60 -7.75
N ILE A 79 10.29 -2.64 -6.85
CA ILE A 79 10.61 -1.23 -7.08
C ILE A 79 12.13 -1.03 -7.17
N THR A 80 12.90 -1.55 -6.21
CA THR A 80 14.37 -1.40 -6.23
C THR A 80 15.04 -2.10 -7.41
N GLU A 81 14.46 -3.19 -7.92
CA GLU A 81 14.96 -3.91 -9.08
C GLU A 81 14.60 -3.19 -10.39
N GLN A 82 13.42 -2.56 -10.48
CA GLN A 82 13.06 -1.68 -11.60
C GLN A 82 13.97 -0.45 -11.66
N ASP A 83 14.24 0.18 -10.53
CA ASP A 83 15.14 1.34 -10.45
C ASP A 83 16.58 0.97 -10.85
N ASN A 84 17.07 -0.20 -10.43
CA ASN A 84 18.40 -0.70 -10.81
C ASN A 84 18.49 -1.20 -12.25
N GLY A 85 17.36 -1.53 -12.89
CA GLY A 85 17.29 -1.89 -14.30
C GLY A 85 17.49 -0.70 -15.24
N TYR A 86 17.05 0.49 -14.83
CA TYR A 86 17.19 1.72 -15.61
C TYR A 86 18.66 2.15 -15.77
N TYR A 87 19.49 1.99 -14.73
CA TYR A 87 20.93 2.32 -14.79
C TYR A 87 21.78 1.35 -15.62
N ARG A 88 21.25 0.18 -16.03
CA ARG A 88 22.01 -0.80 -16.84
C ARG A 88 21.77 -0.67 -18.34
N ALA A 89 20.74 0.07 -18.76
CA ALA A 89 20.40 0.25 -20.17
C ALA A 89 21.23 1.34 -20.88
N ASP A 90 21.91 2.22 -20.13
CA ASP A 90 22.63 3.39 -20.69
C ASP A 90 24.16 3.18 -20.82
N PHE A 91 24.66 1.96 -20.66
CA PHE A 91 26.11 1.65 -20.73
C PHE A 91 26.45 0.42 -21.59
N ASN A 92 25.80 0.22 -22.74
CA ASN A 92 26.28 -0.70 -23.77
C ASN A 92 26.18 -0.09 -25.16
#